data_AF-A0A0C2EA93-F1
#
_entry.id   AF-A0A0C2EA93-F1
#
_cell.length_a   1.000
_cell.length_b   1.000
_cell.length_c   1.000
_cell.angle_alpha   90.00
_cell.angle_beta   90.00
_cell.angle_gamma   90.00
#
_symmetry.space_group_name_H-M   'P 1'
#
loop_
_entity.id
_entity.type
_entity.pdbx_description
1 polymer ?
#
loop_
_entity_poly.entity_id
_entity_poly.type
_entity_poly.pdbx_seq_one_letter_code
_entity_poly.pdbx_strand_id
1 'polypeptide(L)'
;MYKVVLFNDDYTPMDFVVEVLEVFFNLNRELATKVMLAVHTEGRAVCGVFTRDIAETKAMQVNQYARESQHPLLCEIEKDG
;
A
#
# COMPACT_ATOMS: atom_id res chain seq x y z
N MET A 1 -13.04 12.18 -2.42
CA MET A 1 -11.82 11.49 -2.89
C MET A 1 -11.77 10.11 -2.23
N TYR A 2 -10.79 9.27 -2.55
CA TYR A 2 -10.60 7.95 -1.93
C TYR A 2 -9.15 7.78 -1.51
N LYS A 3 -8.95 7.30 -0.28
CA LYS A 3 -7.65 6.90 0.26
C LYS A 3 -7.34 5.49 -0.22
N VAL A 4 -6.09 5.21 -0.58
CA VAL A 4 -5.58 3.85 -0.74
C VAL A 4 -4.79 3.52 0.52
N VAL A 5 -5.11 2.40 1.16
CA VAL A 5 -4.63 2.03 2.49
C VAL A 5 -3.97 0.66 2.43
N LEU A 6 -2.74 0.56 2.93
CA LEU A 6 -2.08 -0.72 3.20
C LEU A 6 -2.32 -1.12 4.66
N PHE A 7 -2.55 -2.41 4.88
CA PHE A 7 -2.73 -3.00 6.20
C PHE A 7 -1.54 -3.90 6.56
N ASN A 8 -1.18 -3.90 7.83
CA ASN A 8 -0.11 -4.73 8.35
C ASN A 8 -0.49 -6.21 8.36
N ASP A 9 0.53 -7.04 8.21
CA ASP A 9 0.48 -8.48 8.42
C ASP A 9 1.87 -8.97 8.89
N ASP A 10 1.94 -10.20 9.41
CA ASP A 10 3.17 -10.73 10.02
C ASP A 10 4.08 -11.47 9.02
N TYR A 11 3.75 -11.50 7.72
CA TYR A 11 4.40 -12.37 6.73
C TYR A 11 5.00 -11.63 5.54
N THR A 12 4.45 -10.47 5.15
CA THR A 12 4.94 -9.68 4.03
C THR A 12 6.28 -9.01 4.40
N PRO A 13 7.36 -9.24 3.64
CA PRO A 13 8.65 -8.62 3.91
C PRO A 13 8.59 -7.07 3.85
N MET A 14 9.29 -6.40 4.76
CA MET A 14 9.36 -4.92 4.78
C MET A 14 9.87 -4.34 3.46
N ASP A 15 10.91 -4.94 2.86
CA ASP A 15 11.46 -4.48 1.57
C ASP A 15 10.44 -4.62 0.43
N PHE A 16 9.55 -5.62 0.48
CA PHE A 16 8.47 -5.77 -0.49
C PHE A 16 7.45 -4.64 -0.36
N VAL A 17 7.09 -4.24 0.87
CA VAL A 17 6.19 -3.11 1.10
C VAL A 17 6.82 -1.80 0.59
N VAL A 18 8.13 -1.61 0.77
CA VAL A 18 8.86 -0.46 0.21
C VAL A 18 8.81 -0.48 -1.32
N GLU A 19 9.06 -1.62 -1.96
CA GLU A 19 8.96 -1.77 -3.42
C GLU A 19 7.56 -1.43 -3.94
N VAL A 20 6.50 -1.94 -3.28
CA VAL A 20 5.11 -1.62 -3.62
C VAL A 20 4.86 -0.11 -3.60
N LEU A 21 5.38 0.58 -2.59
CA LEU A 21 5.23 2.02 -2.42
C LEU A 21 6.01 2.83 -3.48
N GLU A 22 7.20 2.36 -3.87
CA GLU A 22 8.00 2.96 -4.94
C GLU A 22 7.32 2.77 -6.31
N VAL A 23 6.89 1.55 -6.63
CA VAL A 23 6.37 1.16 -7.95
C VAL A 23 4.96 1.70 -8.20
N PHE A 24 4.04 1.50 -7.24
CA PHE A 24 2.61 1.81 -7.47
C PHE A 24 2.21 3.19 -6.98
N PHE A 25 2.99 3.83 -6.10
CA PHE A 25 2.66 5.16 -5.54
C PHE A 25 3.71 6.22 -5.88
N ASN A 26 4.77 5.86 -6.61
CA ASN A 26 5.84 6.77 -7.02
C ASN A 26 6.50 7.48 -5.83
N LEU A 27 6.52 6.83 -4.67
CA LEU A 27 7.24 7.35 -3.52
C LEU A 27 8.74 7.14 -3.76
N ASN A 28 9.56 8.08 -3.30
CA ASN A 28 11.00 7.81 -3.19
C ASN A 28 11.25 6.85 -2.01
N ARG A 29 12.44 6.24 -1.99
CA ARG A 29 12.79 5.23 -0.98
C ARG A 29 12.64 5.71 0.46
N GLU A 30 13.01 6.96 0.73
CA GLU A 30 12.93 7.52 2.09
C GLU A 30 11.47 7.61 2.55
N LEU A 31 10.57 8.13 1.71
CA LEU A 31 9.16 8.26 2.02
C LEU A 31 8.46 6.89 2.04
N ALA A 32 8.80 6.00 1.12
CA ALA A 32 8.31 4.62 1.11
C ALA A 32 8.68 3.89 2.41
N THR A 33 9.91 4.03 2.88
CA THR A 33 10.36 3.44 4.16
C THR A 33 9.57 4.00 5.34
N LYS A 34 9.30 5.32 5.37
CA LYS A 34 8.49 5.94 6.43
C LYS A 34 7.05 5.41 6.44
N VAL A 35 6.42 5.31 5.27
CA VAL A 35 5.05 4.77 5.16
C VAL A 35 5.01 3.29 5.53
N MET A 36 5.99 2.49 5.08
CA MET A 36 6.11 1.08 5.47
C MET A 36 6.24 0.93 6.99
N LEU A 37 7.08 1.73 7.65
CA LEU A 37 7.21 1.71 9.10
C LEU A 37 5.90 2.09 9.81
N ALA A 38 5.14 3.03 9.26
CA ALA A 38 3.82 3.37 9.78
C ALA A 38 2.84 2.20 9.63
N VAL A 39 2.81 1.50 8.48
CA VAL A 39 2.02 0.26 8.34
C VAL A 39 2.40 -0.73 9.44
N HIS A 40 3.70 -1.00 9.60
CA HIS A 40 4.19 -1.98 10.57
C HIS A 40 3.85 -1.64 12.03
N THR A 41 3.99 -0.38 12.41
CA THR A 41 3.87 0.05 13.81
C THR A 41 2.46 0.50 14.21
N GLU A 42 1.66 0.98 13.26
CA GLU A 42 0.31 1.51 13.49
C GLU A 42 -0.79 0.56 12.96
N GLY A 43 -0.40 -0.53 12.29
CA GLY A 43 -1.30 -1.53 11.73
C GLY A 43 -1.84 -1.20 10.34
N ARG A 44 -1.73 0.06 9.90
CA ARG A 44 -2.15 0.53 8.56
C ARG A 44 -1.57 1.90 8.25
N ALA A 45 -1.44 2.24 6.97
CA ALA A 45 -1.10 3.61 6.55
C ALA A 45 -1.75 3.98 5.22
N VAL A 46 -1.98 5.29 5.03
CA VAL A 46 -2.47 5.84 3.75
C VAL A 46 -1.30 6.01 2.79
N CYS A 47 -1.39 5.39 1.63
CA CYS A 47 -0.37 5.45 0.58
C CYS A 47 -0.59 6.62 -0.39
N GLY A 48 -1.84 7.08 -0.52
CA GLY A 48 -2.21 8.22 -1.35
C GLY A 48 -3.72 8.45 -1.41
N VAL A 49 -4.12 9.57 -1.99
CA VAL A 49 -5.52 9.99 -2.15
C VAL A 49 -5.81 10.28 -3.62
N PHE A 50 -6.82 9.63 -4.17
CA PHE A 50 -7.12 9.67 -5.61
C PHE A 50 -8.63 9.80 -5.88
N THR A 51 -9.00 9.91 -7.15
CA THR A 51 -10.38 9.62 -7.58
C THR A 51 -10.69 8.14 -7.37
N ARG A 52 -11.97 7.78 -7.32
CA ARG A 52 -12.42 6.41 -7.06
C ARG A 52 -11.76 5.39 -7.99
N ASP A 53 -11.89 5.61 -9.30
CA ASP A 53 -11.41 4.65 -10.31
C ASP A 53 -9.89 4.43 -10.24
N ILE A 54 -9.12 5.49 -9.97
CA ILE A 54 -7.66 5.41 -9.79
C ILE A 54 -7.32 4.65 -8.50
N ALA A 55 -8.04 4.92 -7.41
CA ALA A 55 -7.84 4.24 -6.14
C ALA A 55 -8.14 2.73 -6.27
N GLU A 56 -9.27 2.36 -6.87
CA GLU A 56 -9.66 0.97 -7.13
C GLU A 56 -8.60 0.25 -7.98
N THR A 57 -8.13 0.91 -9.05
CA THR A 57 -7.09 0.35 -9.93
C THR A 57 -5.78 0.11 -9.17
N LYS A 58 -5.31 1.06 -8.36
CA LYS A 58 -4.08 0.91 -7.58
C LYS A 58 -4.21 -0.20 -6.54
N ALA A 59 -5.31 -0.26 -5.80
CA ALA A 59 -5.53 -1.32 -4.81
C ALA A 59 -5.54 -2.70 -5.46
N MET A 60 -6.22 -2.86 -6.60
CA MET A 60 -6.22 -4.09 -7.37
C MET A 60 -4.82 -4.50 -7.84
N GLN A 61 -4.04 -3.56 -8.41
CA GLN A 61 -2.67 -3.82 -8.88
C GLN A 61 -1.75 -4.28 -7.75
N VAL A 62 -1.81 -3.60 -6.59
CA VAL A 62 -1.01 -3.96 -5.41
C VAL A 62 -1.37 -5.35 -4.89
N ASN A 63 -2.67 -5.65 -4.73
CA ASN A 63 -3.12 -6.95 -4.25
C ASN A 63 -2.75 -8.08 -5.21
N GLN A 64 -2.87 -7.85 -6.52
CA GLN A 64 -2.46 -8.83 -7.53
C GLN A 64 -0.97 -9.11 -7.45
N TYR A 65 -0.14 -8.06 -7.40
CA TYR A 65 1.30 -8.19 -7.31
C TYR A 65 1.73 -8.90 -6.01
N ALA A 66 1.14 -8.55 -4.87
CA ALA A 66 1.36 -9.25 -3.60
C ALA A 66 1.03 -10.75 -3.71
N ARG A 67 -0.10 -11.10 -4.32
CA ARG A 67 -0.49 -12.50 -4.52
C ARG A 67 0.47 -13.26 -5.44
N GLU A 68 0.90 -12.64 -6.54
CA GLU A 68 1.88 -13.22 -7.47
C GLU A 68 3.24 -13.45 -6.79
N SER A 69 3.62 -12.56 -5.87
CA SER A 69 4.81 -12.67 -5.02
C SER A 69 4.62 -13.54 -3.77
N GLN A 70 3.46 -14.18 -3.61
CA GLN A 70 3.15 -15.06 -2.47
C GLN A 70 3.13 -14.35 -1.10
N HIS A 71 2.72 -13.07 -1.08
CA HIS A 71 2.58 -12.28 0.14
C HIS A 71 1.09 -12.00 0.42
N PRO A 72 0.65 -12.04 1.70
CA PRO A 72 -0.74 -11.79 2.07
C PRO A 72 -1.08 -10.29 2.23
N LEU A 73 -0.18 -9.38 1.80
CA LEU A 73 -0.36 -7.93 1.89
C LEU A 73 -1.73 -7.50 1.37
N LEU A 74 -2.47 -6.76 2.22
CA LEU A 74 -3.79 -6.24 1.90
C LEU A 74 -3.75 -4.75 1.60
N CYS A 75 -4.35 -4.37 0.47
CA CYS A 75 -4.54 -3.01 0.03
C CYS A 75 -6.03 -2.75 -0.26
N GLU A 76 -6.63 -1.75 0.40
CA GLU A 76 -8.04 -1.38 0.19
C GLU A 76 -8.21 0.12 -0.08
N ILE A 77 -9.43 0.51 -0.45
CA ILE A 77 -9.81 1.92 -0.58
C ILE A 77 -10.85 2.32 0.45
N GLU A 78 -10.70 3.54 0.96
CA GLU A 78 -11.65 4.14 1.90
C GLU A 78 -12.13 5.48 1.37
N LYS A 79 -13.41 5.81 1.59
CA LYS A 79 -13.93 7.13 1.24
C LYS A 79 -13.19 8.19 2.06
N ASP A 80 -12.64 9.18 1.38
CA ASP A 80 -12.03 10.34 2.03
C ASP A 80 -13.16 11.25 2.53
N GLY A 81 -13.23 11.41 3.85
CA GLY A 81 -14.32 12.04 4.59
C GLY A 81 -14.35 13.55 4.45
#